data_AF-A0A0C2CV57-F1
#
_entry.id   AF-A0A0C2CV57-F1
#
_cell.length_a   1.000
_cell.length_b   1.000
_cell.length_c   1.000
_cell.angle_alpha   90.00
_cell.angle_beta   90.00
_cell.angle_gamma   90.00
#
_symmetry.space_group_name_H-M   'P 1'
#
loop_
_entity.id
_entity.type
_entity.pdbx_description
1 polymer ?
#
loop_
_entity_poly.entity_id
_entity_poly.type
_entity_poly.pdbx_seq_one_letter_code
_entity_poly.pdbx_strand_id
1 'polypeptide(L)'
;MEQIVYGDIGYKMAKGKSGARMNTKVKVAKDLVVDMVDMEDIGEKKGFCRCWKSEKVLCCPFLLPFLLLKVEAQMFLQFPYCDGAHVKHNKETGDNVGPLVVKGKR
;
A
#
# COMPACT_ATOMS: atom_id res chain seq x y z
N MET A 1 -7.82 -13.47 -33.01
CA MET A 1 -6.87 -12.36 -33.28
C MET A 1 -7.48 -10.98 -33.09
N GLU A 2 -8.79 -10.78 -33.28
CA GLU A 2 -9.45 -9.47 -33.10
C GLU A 2 -9.55 -8.97 -31.64
N GLN A 3 -9.61 -9.87 -30.64
CA GLN A 3 -9.68 -9.47 -29.22
C GLN A 3 -8.39 -8.82 -28.69
N ILE A 4 -7.22 -9.18 -29.25
CA ILE A 4 -5.91 -8.65 -28.81
C ILE A 4 -5.76 -7.19 -29.28
N VAL A 5 -6.23 -6.88 -30.49
CA VAL A 5 -6.16 -5.53 -31.09
C VAL A 5 -7.02 -4.52 -30.31
N TYR A 6 -8.22 -4.90 -29.86
CA TYR A 6 -9.04 -4.03 -29.00
C TYR A 6 -8.40 -3.77 -27.64
N GLY A 7 -7.75 -4.78 -27.05
CA GLY A 7 -7.00 -4.63 -25.81
C GLY A 7 -5.85 -3.63 -25.94
N ASP A 8 -5.10 -3.71 -27.03
CA ASP A 8 -3.96 -2.82 -27.30
C ASP A 8 -4.38 -1.38 -27.63
N ILE A 9 -5.48 -1.20 -28.36
CA ILE A 9 -6.04 0.14 -28.66
C ILE A 9 -6.59 0.77 -27.37
N GLY A 10 -7.34 0.00 -26.56
CA GLY A 10 -7.83 0.46 -25.25
C GLY A 10 -6.71 0.87 -24.31
N TYR A 11 -5.64 0.07 -24.24
CA TYR A 11 -4.45 0.37 -23.44
C TYR A 11 -3.73 1.65 -23.89
N LYS A 12 -3.60 1.87 -25.21
CA LYS A 12 -2.99 3.09 -25.76
C LYS A 12 -3.83 4.35 -25.52
N MET A 13 -5.16 4.26 -25.61
CA MET A 13 -6.06 5.39 -25.30
C MET A 13 -6.08 5.73 -23.80
N ALA A 14 -5.95 4.74 -22.92
CA ALA A 14 -5.87 4.96 -21.47
C ALA A 14 -4.56 5.63 -21.03
N LYS A 15 -3.44 5.37 -21.72
CA LYS A 15 -2.14 6.01 -21.44
C LYS A 15 -2.13 7.54 -21.59
N GLY A 16 -3.10 8.12 -22.32
CA GLY A 16 -3.22 9.57 -22.49
C GLY A 16 -3.86 10.32 -21.32
N LYS A 17 -4.50 9.62 -20.36
CA LYS A 17 -5.21 10.25 -19.24
C LYS A 17 -4.40 10.12 -17.95
N SER A 18 -3.75 11.21 -17.54
CA SER A 18 -3.07 11.35 -16.25
C SER A 18 -3.96 11.02 -15.03
N GLY A 19 -5.28 11.03 -15.19
CA GLY A 19 -6.26 10.69 -14.15
C GLY A 19 -6.36 9.20 -13.77
N ALA A 20 -5.79 8.27 -14.54
CA ALA A 20 -5.88 6.83 -14.25
C ALA A 20 -4.76 6.30 -13.33
N ARG A 21 -3.76 7.13 -12.98
CA ARG A 21 -2.59 6.68 -12.22
C ARG A 21 -2.92 6.51 -10.73
N MET A 22 -2.92 5.26 -10.26
CA MET A 22 -3.21 4.92 -8.86
C MET A 22 -2.08 5.35 -7.90
N ASN A 23 -0.85 5.00 -8.26
CA ASN A 23 0.35 5.23 -7.45
C ASN A 23 1.09 6.52 -7.85
N THR A 24 1.13 7.49 -6.93
CA THR A 24 1.78 8.80 -7.15
C THR A 24 3.04 9.02 -6.29
N LYS A 25 3.25 8.23 -5.22
CA LYS A 25 4.34 8.46 -4.25
C LYS A 25 5.24 7.24 -4.00
N VAL A 26 4.70 6.02 -4.09
CA VAL A 26 5.39 4.81 -3.62
C VAL A 26 6.30 4.26 -4.72
N LYS A 27 7.63 4.25 -4.51
CA LYS A 27 8.59 3.59 -5.41
C LYS A 27 8.36 3.92 -6.91
N VAL A 28 7.92 5.15 -7.23
CA VAL A 28 7.41 5.54 -8.56
C VAL A 28 8.41 5.45 -9.70
N ALA A 29 9.71 5.42 -9.38
CA ALA A 29 10.78 5.24 -10.35
C ALA A 29 10.91 3.79 -10.85
N LYS A 30 10.33 2.81 -10.14
CA LYS A 30 10.32 1.42 -10.58
C LYS A 30 9.18 1.20 -11.57
N ASP A 31 9.48 0.53 -12.68
CA ASP A 31 8.48 0.19 -13.71
C ASP A 31 7.38 -0.73 -13.17
N LEU A 32 7.75 -1.60 -12.22
CA LEU A 32 6.87 -2.50 -11.52
C LEU A 32 7.24 -2.53 -10.04
N VAL A 33 6.25 -2.31 -9.16
CA VAL A 33 6.43 -2.39 -7.72
C VAL A 33 5.80 -3.69 -7.21
N VAL A 34 6.65 -4.60 -6.75
CA VAL A 34 6.27 -5.85 -6.06
C VAL A 34 6.91 -5.84 -4.68
N ASP A 35 6.15 -6.28 -3.68
CA ASP A 35 6.62 -6.48 -2.31
C ASP A 35 6.54 -7.97 -1.97
N MET A 36 7.59 -8.49 -1.35
CA MET A 36 7.66 -9.86 -0.85
C MET A 36 7.52 -9.80 0.66
N VAL A 37 6.68 -10.67 1.21
CA VAL A 37 6.44 -10.77 2.65
C VAL A 37 6.40 -12.24 2.99
N ASP A 38 7.27 -12.63 3.92
CA ASP A 38 7.35 -14.00 4.38
C ASP A 38 6.15 -14.33 5.26
N MET A 39 5.61 -15.54 5.10
CA MET A 39 4.39 -15.95 5.80
C MET A 39 4.57 -16.00 7.32
N GLU A 40 5.79 -16.30 7.78
CA GLU A 40 6.17 -16.38 9.19
C GLU A 40 6.04 -15.00 9.88
N ASP A 41 6.32 -13.93 9.14
CA ASP A 41 6.28 -12.56 9.66
C ASP A 41 4.86 -11.98 9.73
N ILE A 42 3.84 -12.65 9.17
CA ILE A 42 2.47 -12.11 9.11
C ILE A 42 1.80 -12.14 10.49
N GLY A 43 2.23 -12.99 11.41
CA GLY A 43 1.56 -13.18 12.70
C GLY A 43 0.11 -13.62 12.54
N GLU A 44 -0.78 -13.24 13.45
CA GLU A 44 -2.18 -13.70 13.43
C GLU A 44 -2.99 -13.10 12.27
N LYS A 45 -2.83 -11.80 12.01
CA LYS A 45 -3.59 -11.07 10.99
C LYS A 45 -2.86 -9.78 10.62
N LYS A 46 -2.60 -9.57 9.33
CA LYS A 46 -2.10 -8.28 8.81
C LYS A 46 -2.92 -7.79 7.63
N GLY A 47 -3.00 -6.46 7.53
CA GLY A 47 -3.61 -5.77 6.40
C GLY A 47 -2.54 -5.22 5.45
N PHE A 48 -2.66 -5.54 4.17
CA PHE A 48 -1.81 -5.05 3.09
C PHE A 48 -2.54 -3.97 2.29
N CYS A 49 -1.84 -2.88 2.00
CA CYS A 49 -2.37 -1.73 1.29
C CYS A 49 -2.66 -2.08 -0.18
N ARG A 50 -3.85 -1.69 -0.66
CA ARG A 50 -4.23 -1.75 -2.08
C ARG A 50 -4.53 -0.39 -2.69
N CYS A 51 -4.55 0.67 -1.88
CA CYS A 51 -4.89 2.03 -2.33
C CYS A 51 -3.67 2.86 -2.75
N TRP A 52 -2.44 2.38 -2.51
CA TRP A 52 -1.19 3.11 -2.79
C TRP A 52 -1.03 4.44 -2.03
N LYS A 53 -1.88 4.70 -1.02
CA LYS A 53 -1.86 5.94 -0.23
C LYS A 53 -1.19 5.80 1.14
N SER A 54 -0.87 4.58 1.57
CA SER A 54 -0.20 4.35 2.85
C SER A 54 1.19 4.97 2.87
N GLU A 55 1.52 5.63 3.96
CA GLU A 55 2.75 6.43 4.09
C GLU A 55 3.85 5.70 4.86
N LYS A 56 5.05 6.29 4.85
CA LYS A 56 6.16 5.82 5.68
C LYS A 56 6.05 6.50 7.03
N VAL A 57 5.65 5.79 8.07
CA VAL A 57 5.83 6.29 9.44
C VAL A 57 7.32 6.13 9.79
N LEU A 58 8.08 7.22 9.66
CA LEU A 58 9.43 7.30 10.22
C LEU A 58 9.28 7.37 11.74
N CYS A 59 9.40 6.23 12.40
CA CYS A 59 9.66 6.23 13.83
C CYS A 59 11.09 6.73 14.03
N CYS A 60 11.24 7.96 14.51
CA CYS A 60 12.51 8.53 14.91
C CYS A 60 12.74 8.15 16.39
N PRO A 61 13.64 7.20 16.71
CA PRO A 61 13.93 6.84 18.10
C PRO A 61 14.69 7.92 18.89
N PHE A 62 15.03 9.06 18.26
CA PHE A 62 15.88 10.08 18.87
C PHE A 62 15.15 11.15 19.70
N LEU A 63 13.81 11.13 19.79
CA LEU A 63 13.00 12.17 20.45
C LEU A 63 12.24 11.74 21.70
N LEU A 64 12.45 10.53 22.21
CA LEU A 64 11.87 10.12 23.50
C LEU A 64 12.97 9.82 24.53
N PRO A 65 13.62 10.83 25.12
CA PRO A 65 14.33 10.60 26.37
C PRO A 65 13.27 10.48 27.49
N PHE A 66 13.43 9.47 28.33
CA PHE A 66 12.84 9.41 29.68
C PHE A 66 11.35 9.02 29.82
N LEU A 67 10.97 7.80 29.43
CA LEU A 67 10.12 6.99 30.31
C LEU A 67 10.24 5.49 30.02
N LEU A 68 10.84 4.78 30.96
CA LEU A 68 10.88 3.32 31.02
C LEU A 68 9.47 2.79 31.30
N LEU A 69 8.76 2.37 30.26
CA LEU A 69 7.70 1.37 30.39
C LEU A 69 7.62 0.57 29.09
N LYS A 70 8.06 -0.69 29.16
CA LYS A 70 7.88 -1.80 28.19
C LYS A 70 7.11 -1.45 26.90
N VAL A 71 7.79 -0.93 25.88
CA VAL A 71 7.26 -0.91 24.51
C VAL A 71 8.16 -1.80 23.66
N GLU A 72 7.82 -3.08 23.59
CA GLU A 72 8.30 -3.91 22.49
C GLU A 72 7.75 -3.36 21.18
N ALA A 73 8.64 -3.32 20.19
CA ALA A 73 8.39 -3.08 18.77
C ALA A 73 7.94 -1.67 18.37
N GLN A 74 8.93 -0.92 17.89
CA GLN A 74 8.79 0.06 16.83
C GLN A 74 8.04 -0.54 15.64
N MET A 75 6.72 -0.41 15.65
CA MET A 75 5.82 -0.90 14.60
C MET A 75 5.96 0.02 13.39
N PHE A 76 6.98 -0.25 12.56
CA PHE A 76 7.13 0.32 11.23
C PHE A 76 5.96 -0.15 10.33
N LEU A 77 4.82 0.52 10.42
CA LEU A 77 3.83 0.48 9.36
C LEU A 77 4.37 1.32 8.19
N GLN A 78 5.05 0.62 7.30
CA GLN A 78 5.50 1.11 6.00
C GLN A 78 4.80 0.31 4.91
N PHE A 79 4.46 0.94 3.78
CA PHE A 79 4.01 0.22 2.58
C PHE A 79 4.95 -0.98 2.30
N PRO A 80 4.45 -2.23 2.22
CA PRO A 80 3.12 -2.64 1.72
C PRO A 80 2.00 -2.76 2.77
N TYR A 81 2.24 -2.45 4.03
CA TYR A 81 1.21 -2.57 5.08
C TYR A 81 0.18 -1.44 5.03
N CYS A 82 -1.07 -1.74 5.39
CA CYS A 82 -2.15 -0.78 5.44
C CYS A 82 -2.16 -0.03 6.77
N ASP A 83 -2.11 1.30 6.69
CA ASP A 83 -2.20 2.26 7.80
C ASP A 83 -3.57 2.92 7.96
N GLY A 84 -4.54 2.58 7.11
CA GLY A 84 -5.88 3.18 7.11
C GLY A 84 -6.07 4.37 6.17
N ALA A 85 -5.03 4.80 5.44
CA ALA A 85 -5.11 5.94 4.51
C ALA A 85 -6.21 5.82 3.43
N HIS A 86 -6.65 4.60 3.11
CA HIS A 86 -7.75 4.35 2.18
C HIS A 86 -9.08 5.01 2.61
N VAL A 87 -9.33 5.19 3.92
CA VAL A 87 -10.56 5.84 4.40
C VAL A 87 -10.64 7.29 3.93
N LYS A 88 -9.54 8.04 4.07
CA LYS A 88 -9.44 9.42 3.59
C LYS A 88 -9.60 9.48 2.07
N HIS A 89 -8.90 8.61 1.36
CA HIS A 89 -8.99 8.51 -0.11
C HIS A 89 -10.43 8.24 -0.58
N ASN A 90 -11.10 7.26 0.02
CA ASN A 90 -12.50 6.92 -0.30
C ASN A 90 -13.43 8.11 -0.08
N LYS A 91 -13.27 8.84 1.04
CA LYS A 91 -14.08 10.02 1.34
C LYS A 91 -13.87 11.16 0.33
N GLU A 92 -12.63 11.41 -0.09
CA GLU A 92 -12.28 12.51 -1.00
C GLU A 92 -12.64 12.22 -2.46
N THR A 93 -12.53 10.95 -2.87
CA THR A 93 -12.69 10.55 -4.28
C THR A 93 -14.04 9.88 -4.58
N GLY A 94 -14.79 9.48 -3.55
CA GLY A 94 -15.98 8.64 -3.70
C GLY A 94 -15.68 7.17 -4.00
N ASP A 95 -14.43 6.74 -3.81
CA ASP A 95 -13.96 5.37 -4.03
C ASP A 95 -14.33 4.45 -2.86
N ASN A 96 -14.14 3.14 -3.02
CA ASN A 96 -14.50 2.11 -2.03
C ASN A 96 -13.39 1.07 -1.80
N VAL A 97 -12.12 1.43 -2.04
CA VAL A 97 -10.99 0.53 -1.85
C VAL A 97 -10.74 0.21 -0.37
N GLY A 98 -10.15 -0.96 -0.12
CA GLY A 98 -9.78 -1.41 1.23
C GLY A 98 -8.59 -2.37 1.20
N PRO A 99 -7.99 -2.69 2.36
CA PRO A 99 -6.82 -3.54 2.44
C PRO A 99 -7.11 -5.00 2.06
N LEU A 100 -6.07 -5.73 1.69
CA LEU A 100 -6.10 -7.19 1.68
C LEU A 100 -5.71 -7.68 3.07
N VAL A 101 -6.60 -8.43 3.72
CA VAL A 101 -6.35 -8.96 5.05
C VAL A 101 -5.94 -10.42 4.94
N VAL A 102 -4.70 -10.72 5.33
CA VAL A 102 -4.18 -12.08 5.38
C VAL A 102 -4.14 -12.53 6.83
N LYS A 103 -4.62 -13.75 7.08
CA LYS A 103 -4.53 -14.41 8.39
C LYS A 103 -3.49 -15.50 8.31
N GLY A 104 -2.58 -15.55 9.27
CA GLY A 104 -1.67 -16.68 9.42
C GLY A 104 -2.47 -17.94 9.71
N LYS A 105 -2.17 -19.02 8.98
CA LYS A 105 -2.71 -20.35 9.31
C LYS A 105 -1.89 -20.87 10.49
N ARG A 106 -2.52 -20.98 11.66
CA ARG A 106 -1.97 -21.72 12.79
C ARG A 106 -2.07 -23.22 12.53
#